data_AF-A0A379TKW1-F1
#
_entry.id   AF-A0A379TKW1-F1
#
_cell.length_a   1.000
_cell.length_b   1.000
_cell.length_c   1.000
_cell.angle_alpha   90.00
_cell.angle_beta   90.00
_cell.angle_gamma   90.00
#
_symmetry.space_group_name_H-M   'P 1'
#
loop_
_entity.id
_entity.type
_entity.pdbx_description
1 polymer ?
#
loop_
_entity_poly.entity_id
_entity_poly.type
_entity_poly.pdbx_seq_one_letter_code
_entity_poly.pdbx_strand_id
1 'polypeptide(L)' 'MHTLAAKMGFALRHNVIEAHGLCPECVEVEACRYPGECGHDHSVLVKKKPR' A
#
# COMPACT_ATOMS: atom_id res chain seq x y z
N MET A 1 13.45 4.90 -13.77
CA MET A 1 13.69 3.73 -14.64
C MET A 1 14.35 4.08 -15.98
N HIS A 2 13.95 5.15 -16.68
CA HIS A 2 14.53 5.52 -17.98
C HIS A 2 16.06 5.74 -17.98
N THR A 3 16.60 6.43 -16.98
CA THR A 3 18.06 6.64 -16.85
C THR A 3 18.83 5.35 -16.59
N LEU A 4 18.24 4.42 -15.85
CA LEU A 4 18.83 3.09 -15.62
C LEU A 4 18.82 2.25 -16.90
N ALA A 5 17.68 2.23 -17.60
CA ALA A 5 17.55 1.52 -18.87
C ALA A 5 18.53 2.05 -19.93
N ALA A 6 18.65 3.38 -20.06
CA ALA A 6 19.58 4.01 -20.99
C ALA A 6 21.05 3.65 -20.72
N LYS A 7 21.47 3.62 -19.44
CA LYS A 7 22.83 3.20 -19.06
C LYS A 7 23.15 1.76 -19.45
N MET A 8 22.14 0.89 -19.52
CA MET A 8 22.29 -0.52 -19.87
C MET A 8 22.02 -0.80 -21.35
N GLY A 9 21.78 0.23 -22.17
CA GLY A 9 21.38 0.05 -23.58
C GLY A 9 20.01 -0.63 -23.75
N PHE A 10 19.17 -0.61 -22.71
CA PHE A 10 17.88 -1.28 -22.71
C PHE A 10 16.77 -0.39 -23.30
N ALA A 11 16.08 -0.89 -24.33
CA ALA A 11 14.95 -0.21 -24.96
C ALA A 11 13.65 -0.39 -24.15
N LEU A 12 13.48 0.44 -23.12
CA LEU A 12 12.31 0.41 -22.23
C LEU A 12 11.03 0.88 -22.96
N ARG A 13 10.00 0.02 -23.03
CA ARG A 13 8.72 0.31 -23.70
C ARG A 13 7.61 0.80 -22.76
N HIS A 14 7.47 0.17 -21.60
CA HIS A 14 6.44 0.47 -20.61
C HIS A 14 6.94 0.03 -19.22
N ASN A 15 6.48 0.68 -18.16
CA ASN A 15 6.76 0.29 -16.78
C ASN A 15 5.43 -0.03 -16.08
N VAL A 16 5.39 -1.13 -15.33
CA VAL A 16 4.35 -1.37 -14.33
C VAL A 16 4.99 -1.16 -12.97
N ILE A 17 4.44 -0.26 -12.18
CA ILE A 17 4.93 0.06 -10.84
C ILE A 17 3.72 0.14 -9.93
N GLU A 18 3.67 -0.75 -8.94
CA GLU A 18 2.57 -0.83 -7.98
C GLU A 18 3.12 -0.63 -6.57
N ALA A 19 2.47 0.22 -5.80
CA ALA A 19 2.78 0.45 -4.39
C ALA A 19 1.70 -0.23 -3.53
N HIS A 20 2.13 -1.04 -2.58
CA HIS A 20 1.24 -1.73 -1.65
C HIS A 20 1.44 -1.17 -0.25
N GLY A 21 0.33 -0.91 0.44
CA GLY A 21 0.32 -0.35 1.79
C GLY A 21 -1.11 -0.13 2.28
N LEU A 22 -1.25 0.69 3.31
CA LEU A 22 -2.55 1.11 3.82
C LEU A 22 -2.81 2.56 3.36
N CYS A 23 -4.05 2.85 2.98
CA CYS A 23 -4.50 4.23 2.83
C CYS A 23 -4.59 4.91 4.21
N PRO A 24 -4.63 6.26 4.27
CA PRO A 24 -4.65 6.99 5.54
C PRO A 24 -5.75 6.52 6.49
N GLU A 25 -6.96 6.26 5.99
CA GLU A 25 -8.07 5.80 6.85
C GLU A 25 -7.77 4.43 7.45
N CYS A 26 -7.24 3.50 6.66
CA CYS A 26 -6.86 2.17 7.14
C CYS A 26 -5.69 2.22 8.14
N VAL A 27 -4.81 3.22 8.05
CA VAL A 27 -3.73 3.43 9.04
C VAL A 27 -4.32 3.82 10.40
N GLU A 28 -5.30 4.72 10.43
CA GLU A 28 -5.97 5.14 11.67
C GLU A 28 -6.75 3.99 12.32
N VAL A 29 -7.44 3.20 11.51
CA VAL A 29 -8.17 2.00 11.96
C VAL A 29 -7.21 0.96 12.55
N GLU A 30 -6.12 0.62 11.87
CA GLU A 30 -5.13 -0.36 12.35
C GLU A 30 -4.37 0.15 13.59
N ALA A 31 -4.17 1.47 13.72
CA ALA A 31 -3.51 2.07 14.88
C ALA A 31 -4.42 2.21 16.11
N CYS A 32 -5.73 2.03 15.95
CA CYS A 32 -6.71 2.22 17.01
C CYS A 32 -6.56 1.17 18.13
N ARG A 33 -6.37 1.64 19.37
CA ARG A 33 -6.20 0.77 20.55
C ARG A 33 -7.48 0.56 21.35
N TYR A 34 -8.50 1.39 21.14
CA TYR A 34 -9.75 1.38 21.90
C TYR A 34 -10.96 1.41 20.95
N PRO A 35 -11.32 0.27 20.32
CA PRO A 35 -12.39 0.21 19.32
C PRO A 35 -13.79 0.57 19.83
N GLY A 36 -13.98 0.59 21.16
CA GLY A 36 -15.26 0.95 21.79
C GLY A 36 -15.44 2.44 22.07
N GLU A 37 -14.38 3.24 21.93
CA GLU A 37 -14.36 4.67 22.24
C GLU A 37 -14.01 5.54 21.02
N CYS A 38 -13.86 4.93 19.85
CA CYS A 38 -13.63 5.61 18.59
C CYS A 38 -14.89 5.59 17.69
N GLY A 39 -14.95 6.52 16.73
CA GLY A 39 -16.01 6.57 15.72
C GLY A 39 -15.62 5.89 14.39
N HIS A 40 -14.61 5.04 14.38
CA HIS A 40 -14.11 4.40 13.16
C HIS A 40 -14.94 3.16 12.80
N ASP A 41 -15.08 2.90 11.51
CA ASP A 41 -15.63 1.63 11.04
C ASP A 41 -14.57 0.52 11.11
N HIS A 42 -14.70 -0.33 12.14
CA HIS A 42 -13.84 -1.49 12.36
C HIS A 42 -14.35 -2.77 11.66
N SER A 43 -15.42 -2.71 10.86
CA SER A 43 -15.96 -3.87 10.14
C SER A 43 -15.06 -4.35 8.99
N VAL A 44 -14.20 -3.46 8.49
CA VAL A 44 -13.20 -3.78 7.46
C VAL A 44 -12.08 -4.58 8.10
N LEU A 45 -12.30 -5.88 8.23
CA LEU A 45 -11.24 -6.82 8.55
C LEU A 45 -10.26 -6.81 7.39
N VAL A 46 -9.12 -6.12 7.57
CA VAL A 46 -7.98 -6.20 6.65
C VAL A 46 -7.61 -7.68 6.59
N LYS A 47 -8.06 -8.38 5.54
CA LYS A 47 -7.71 -9.78 5.30
C LYS A 47 -6.21 -9.82 5.03
N LYS A 48 -5.43 -10.00 6.10
CA LYS A 48 -3.99 -10.22 6.00
C LYS A 48 -3.81 -11.47 5.17
N LYS A 49 -3.32 -11.30 3.93
CA LYS A 49 -2.91 -12.43 3.09
C LYS A 49 -1.80 -13.15 3.86
N PRO A 50 -1.91 -14.46 4.13
CA PRO A 50 -0.84 -15.19 4.81
C PRO A 50 0.45 -15.05 3.99
N ARG A 51 1.55 -14.79 4.69
CA ARG A 51 2.89 -14.69 4.09
C ARG A 51 3.33 -16.04 3.52
#